data_AF-A0A3D6C3C1-F1
#
_entry.id   AF-A0A3D6C3C1-F1
#
_cell.length_a   1.000
_cell.length_b   1.000
_cell.length_c   1.000
_cell.angle_alpha   90.00
_cell.angle_beta   90.00
_cell.angle_gamma   90.00
#
_symmetry.space_group_name_H-M   'P 1'
#
loop_
_entity.id
_entity.type
_entity.pdbx_description
1 polymer ?
#
loop_
_entity_poly.entity_id
_entity_poly.type
_entity_poly.pdbx_seq_one_letter_code
_entity_poly.pdbx_strand_id
1 'polypeptide(L)'
;MKCLASILFFLICWGIAPTATAGGIDDLILMTEEFPPYNFNVDGRAVGSSVDLMVLILQRMGAQQTREDIRILPWARSYRMLLERKNTVLFAYDKNVTGWLIKEEGLDPEDFESVFLLAKGEHYFGFNRQTPDALVQAMQKTLDEIKAEGLFHKIITTYMN
;
A
#
# COMPACT_ATOMS: atom_id res chain seq x y z
N MET A 1 7.89 32.39 70.80
CA MET A 1 9.07 31.59 70.38
C MET A 1 8.57 30.30 69.76
N LYS A 2 8.83 30.10 68.45
CA LYS A 2 9.07 28.81 67.74
C LYS A 2 7.91 27.78 67.76
N CYS A 3 7.41 27.12 66.70
CA CYS A 3 7.84 26.77 65.34
C CYS A 3 6.57 26.39 64.54
N LEU A 4 6.35 26.90 63.31
CA LEU A 4 6.69 26.27 62.01
C LEU A 4 6.01 24.89 61.80
N ALA A 5 4.91 24.81 61.04
CA ALA A 5 4.82 24.78 59.56
C ALA A 5 5.10 23.40 58.95
N SER A 6 4.10 22.83 58.27
CA SER A 6 4.18 22.21 56.93
C SER A 6 2.99 21.29 56.70
N ILE A 7 1.88 21.85 56.18
CA ILE A 7 0.85 21.05 55.50
C ILE A 7 1.23 21.06 54.02
N LEU A 8 1.77 19.93 53.56
CA LEU A 8 2.05 19.68 52.15
C LEU A 8 0.72 19.68 51.39
N PHE A 9 0.44 20.76 50.67
CA PHE A 9 -0.65 20.81 49.70
C PHE A 9 -0.15 20.17 48.40
N PHE A 10 -0.37 18.86 48.24
CA PHE A 10 -0.15 18.16 46.98
C PHE A 10 -1.21 18.67 45.99
N LEU A 11 -0.87 19.71 45.23
CA LEU A 11 -1.59 20.11 44.03
C LEU A 11 -1.44 18.99 43.02
N ILE A 12 -2.38 18.04 43.06
CA ILE A 12 -2.64 17.10 41.99
C ILE A 12 -3.14 17.95 40.82
N CYS A 13 -2.21 18.42 39.98
CA CYS A 13 -2.52 18.83 38.63
C CYS A 13 -3.04 17.58 37.92
N TRP A 14 -4.35 17.35 38.03
CA TRP A 14 -5.09 16.44 37.19
C TRP A 14 -5.11 17.08 35.79
N GLY A 15 -3.98 16.98 35.11
CA GLY A 15 -3.90 17.24 33.69
C GLY A 15 -4.77 16.19 33.03
N ILE A 16 -6.01 16.56 32.69
CA ILE A 16 -6.76 15.88 31.65
C ILE A 16 -5.93 16.12 30.40
N ALA A 17 -4.98 15.21 30.12
CA ALA A 17 -4.38 15.15 28.80
C ALA A 17 -5.57 15.00 27.83
N PRO A 18 -5.71 15.87 26.81
CA PRO A 18 -6.71 15.63 25.79
C PRO A 18 -6.42 14.25 25.23
N THR A 19 -7.34 13.31 25.47
CA THR A 19 -7.35 12.06 24.75
C THR A 19 -7.52 12.44 23.30
N ALA A 20 -6.43 12.44 22.54
CA ALA A 20 -6.50 12.46 21.10
C ALA A 20 -7.40 11.27 20.74
N THR A 21 -8.64 11.56 20.33
CA THR A 21 -9.48 10.56 19.70
C THR A 21 -8.70 10.15 18.45
N ALA A 22 -8.10 8.97 18.49
CA ALA A 22 -7.57 8.36 17.28
C ALA A 22 -8.72 8.39 16.26
N GLY A 23 -8.48 9.01 15.11
CA GLY A 23 -9.48 9.10 14.04
C GLY A 23 -10.02 7.70 13.72
N GLY A 24 -11.33 7.61 13.52
CA GLY A 24 -11.98 6.35 13.17
C GLY A 24 -11.64 5.94 11.75
N ILE A 25 -11.98 4.69 11.39
CA ILE A 25 -11.86 4.21 10.00
C ILE A 25 -12.58 5.12 9.01
N ASP A 26 -13.69 5.73 9.44
CA ASP A 26 -14.52 6.65 8.66
C ASP A 26 -13.85 8.01 8.36
N ASP A 27 -12.76 8.34 9.04
CA ASP A 27 -11.97 9.54 8.76
C ASP A 27 -11.00 9.33 7.58
N LEU A 28 -10.89 8.10 7.05
CA LEU A 28 -9.97 7.77 5.97
C LEU A 28 -10.51 8.17 4.59
N ILE A 29 -9.67 8.81 3.80
CA ILE A 29 -9.86 8.95 2.36
C ILE A 29 -9.34 7.68 1.69
N LEU A 30 -10.25 6.84 1.23
CA LEU A 30 -9.96 5.55 0.62
C LEU A 30 -9.69 5.71 -0.88
N MET A 31 -8.46 5.48 -1.31
CA MET A 31 -8.06 5.61 -2.71
C MET A 31 -7.31 4.37 -3.19
N THR A 32 -7.45 4.09 -4.49
CA THR A 32 -6.70 3.07 -5.20
C THR A 32 -6.45 3.53 -6.64
N GLU A 33 -5.73 2.73 -7.42
CA GLU A 33 -5.47 2.98 -8.83
C GLU A 33 -6.24 2.01 -9.73
N GLU A 34 -6.01 2.05 -11.04
CA GLU A 34 -6.58 1.06 -11.95
C GLU A 34 -5.55 -0.05 -12.20
N PHE A 35 -5.76 -1.19 -11.56
CA PHE A 35 -4.91 -2.37 -11.60
C PHE A 35 -5.74 -3.66 -11.57
N PRO A 36 -6.34 -4.08 -12.71
CA PRO A 36 -7.05 -5.35 -12.81
C PRO A 36 -6.10 -6.55 -12.56
N PRO A 37 -6.57 -7.65 -11.94
CA PRO A 37 -7.92 -7.89 -11.43
C PRO A 37 -8.14 -7.43 -9.97
N TYR A 38 -7.24 -6.64 -9.41
CA TYR A 38 -7.23 -6.28 -7.98
C TYR A 38 -8.14 -5.09 -7.66
N ASN A 39 -8.07 -4.04 -8.47
CA ASN A 39 -8.82 -2.80 -8.29
C ASN A 39 -9.03 -2.15 -9.65
N PHE A 40 -10.27 -2.06 -10.11
CA PHE A 40 -10.59 -1.50 -11.42
C PHE A 40 -12.04 -1.00 -11.47
N ASN A 41 -12.36 -0.21 -12.48
CA ASN A 41 -13.68 0.39 -12.62
C ASN A 41 -14.55 -0.44 -13.58
N VAL A 42 -15.79 -0.72 -13.18
CA VAL A 42 -16.84 -1.23 -14.06
C VAL A 42 -18.05 -0.34 -13.88
N ASP A 43 -18.46 0.35 -14.94
CA ASP A 43 -19.64 1.23 -14.98
C ASP A 43 -19.67 2.30 -13.86
N GLY A 44 -18.52 2.90 -13.56
CA GLY A 44 -18.36 3.90 -12.52
C GLY A 44 -18.13 3.32 -11.13
N ARG A 45 -18.19 2.00 -10.96
CA ARG A 45 -18.09 1.31 -9.67
C ARG A 45 -16.72 0.68 -9.47
N ALA A 46 -16.13 0.88 -8.29
CA ALA A 46 -14.90 0.19 -7.90
C ALA A 46 -15.18 -1.30 -7.68
N VAL A 47 -14.43 -2.16 -8.36
CA VAL A 47 -14.50 -3.63 -8.27
C VAL A 47 -13.11 -4.27 -8.27
N GLY A 48 -13.04 -5.56 -7.95
CA GLY A 48 -11.79 -6.33 -7.91
C GLY A 48 -11.51 -6.93 -6.55
N SER A 49 -10.56 -7.87 -6.49
CA SER A 49 -10.29 -8.66 -5.28
C SER A 49 -9.83 -7.81 -4.10
N SER A 50 -9.02 -6.78 -4.34
CA SER A 50 -8.56 -5.86 -3.29
C SER A 50 -9.63 -4.86 -2.87
N VAL A 51 -10.53 -4.47 -3.78
CA VAL A 51 -11.70 -3.65 -3.44
C VAL A 51 -12.64 -4.44 -2.52
N ASP A 52 -12.94 -5.69 -2.88
CA ASP A 52 -13.81 -6.55 -2.07
C ASP A 52 -13.21 -6.82 -0.69
N LEU A 53 -11.89 -7.00 -0.60
CA LEU A 53 -11.17 -7.10 0.67
C LEU A 53 -11.31 -5.82 1.51
N MET A 54 -11.13 -4.64 0.92
CA MET A 54 -11.30 -3.36 1.61
C MET A 54 -12.73 -3.22 2.14
N VAL A 55 -13.75 -3.54 1.33
CA VAL A 55 -15.15 -3.52 1.76
C VAL A 55 -15.39 -4.44 2.97
N LEU A 56 -14.80 -5.64 2.97
CA LEU A 56 -14.91 -6.55 4.12
C LEU A 56 -14.22 -6.00 5.38
N ILE A 57 -13.08 -5.32 5.23
CA ILE A 57 -12.40 -4.63 6.33
C ILE A 57 -13.33 -3.55 6.93
N LEU A 58 -13.89 -2.68 6.09
CA LEU A 58 -14.83 -1.63 6.50
C LEU A 58 -16.02 -2.22 7.28
N GLN A 59 -16.64 -3.28 6.76
CA GLN A 59 -17.76 -3.97 7.40
C GLN A 59 -17.37 -4.55 8.77
N ARG A 60 -16.22 -5.21 8.88
CA ARG A 60 -15.76 -5.82 10.15
C ARG A 60 -15.35 -4.79 11.19
N MET A 61 -14.95 -3.60 10.75
CA MET A 61 -14.64 -2.47 11.62
C MET A 61 -15.88 -1.67 12.02
N GLY A 62 -17.06 -1.99 11.48
CA GLY A 62 -18.28 -1.24 11.72
C GLY A 62 -18.27 0.17 11.11
N ALA A 63 -17.51 0.36 10.03
CA ALA A 63 -17.42 1.62 9.31
C ALA A 63 -18.78 2.00 8.70
N GLN A 64 -19.05 3.30 8.61
CA GLN A 64 -20.15 3.86 7.82
C GLN A 64 -19.79 3.90 6.33
N GLN A 65 -18.51 4.05 6.01
CA GLN A 65 -18.02 4.01 4.63
C GLN A 65 -18.31 2.67 3.94
N THR A 66 -18.56 2.74 2.64
CA THR A 66 -18.90 1.61 1.78
C THR A 66 -18.02 1.57 0.54
N ARG A 67 -18.29 0.63 -0.36
CA ARG A 67 -17.65 0.57 -1.69
C ARG A 67 -17.73 1.89 -2.45
N GLU A 68 -18.82 2.62 -2.31
CA GLU A 68 -19.06 3.85 -3.08
C GLU A 68 -18.16 5.01 -2.62
N ASP A 69 -17.52 4.88 -1.46
CA ASP A 69 -16.54 5.85 -0.95
C ASP A 69 -15.11 5.58 -1.45
N ILE A 70 -14.87 4.44 -2.11
CA ILE A 70 -13.58 4.06 -2.67
C ILE A 70 -13.34 4.79 -3.98
N ARG A 71 -12.23 5.52 -4.06
CA ARG A 71 -11.86 6.34 -5.22
C ARG A 71 -10.78 5.66 -6.04
N ILE A 72 -11.08 5.31 -7.28
CA ILE A 72 -10.08 4.91 -8.28
C ILE A 72 -9.59 6.17 -8.96
N LEU A 73 -8.29 6.46 -8.84
CA LEU A 73 -7.67 7.67 -9.37
C LEU A 73 -6.38 7.33 -10.14
N PRO A 74 -5.96 8.16 -11.12
CA PRO A 74 -4.64 8.01 -11.72
C PRO A 74 -3.53 8.05 -10.67
N TRP A 75 -2.53 7.18 -10.79
CA TRP A 75 -1.44 7.01 -9.80
C TRP A 75 -0.86 8.34 -9.31
N ALA A 76 -0.48 9.24 -10.23
CA ALA A 76 0.14 10.53 -9.87
C ALA A 76 -0.78 11.41 -9.00
N ARG A 77 -2.10 11.35 -9.20
CA ARG A 77 -3.08 12.05 -8.36
C ARG A 77 -3.19 11.39 -6.99
N SER A 78 -3.31 10.06 -6.95
CA SER A 78 -3.39 9.30 -5.70
C SER A 78 -2.16 9.55 -4.83
N TYR A 79 -0.96 9.49 -5.42
CA TYR A 79 0.28 9.70 -4.72
C TYR A 79 0.40 11.12 -4.16
N ARG A 80 0.10 12.16 -4.97
CA ARG A 80 0.08 13.54 -4.47
C ARG A 80 -0.91 13.73 -3.32
N MET A 81 -2.12 13.17 -3.45
CA MET A 81 -3.12 13.23 -2.38
C MET A 81 -2.64 12.53 -1.11
N LEU A 82 -1.95 11.40 -1.24
CA LEU A 82 -1.38 10.65 -0.12
C LEU A 82 -0.36 11.48 0.68
N LEU A 83 0.45 12.28 -0.01
CA LEU A 83 1.42 13.19 0.63
C LEU A 83 0.78 14.43 1.25
N GLU A 84 -0.21 15.02 0.59
CA GLU A 84 -0.75 16.33 0.96
C GLU A 84 -1.94 16.26 1.93
N ARG A 85 -2.65 15.13 1.98
CA ARG A 85 -3.92 15.00 2.72
C ARG A 85 -3.77 14.04 3.88
N LYS A 86 -3.97 14.55 5.09
CA LYS A 86 -4.09 13.72 6.31
C LYS A 86 -5.16 12.65 6.12
N ASN A 87 -4.97 11.51 6.79
CA ASN A 87 -5.89 10.37 6.82
C ASN A 87 -6.18 9.80 5.42
N THR A 88 -5.18 9.74 4.56
CA THR A 88 -5.34 9.20 3.20
C THR A 88 -4.70 7.83 3.10
N VAL A 89 -5.38 6.89 2.45
CA VAL A 89 -4.85 5.55 2.17
C VAL A 89 -4.86 5.32 0.66
N LEU A 90 -3.70 4.93 0.13
CA LEU A 90 -3.56 4.34 -1.20
C LEU A 90 -3.37 2.83 -1.02
N PHE A 91 -4.31 2.01 -1.50
CA PHE A 91 -4.24 0.56 -1.38
C PHE A 91 -4.13 -0.14 -2.74
N ALA A 92 -3.60 -1.37 -2.72
CA ALA A 92 -3.49 -2.28 -3.86
C ALA A 92 -2.74 -1.71 -5.07
N TYR A 93 -1.53 -1.20 -4.80
CA TYR A 93 -0.54 -0.81 -5.80
C TYR A 93 0.65 -1.78 -5.79
N ASP A 94 1.40 -1.84 -6.88
CA ASP A 94 2.68 -2.57 -6.91
C ASP A 94 3.80 -1.72 -6.31
N LYS A 95 4.48 -2.25 -5.29
CA LYS A 95 5.55 -1.53 -4.57
C LYS A 95 6.73 -1.18 -5.48
N ASN A 96 7.13 -2.07 -6.38
CA ASN A 96 8.29 -1.83 -7.24
C ASN A 96 7.97 -0.78 -8.31
N VAL A 97 6.78 -0.88 -8.93
CA VAL A 97 6.30 0.10 -9.90
C VAL A 97 6.16 1.47 -9.24
N THR A 98 5.55 1.54 -8.06
CA THR A 98 5.41 2.80 -7.32
C THR A 98 6.75 3.39 -6.94
N GLY A 99 7.69 2.58 -6.44
CA GLY A 99 9.05 3.03 -6.12
C GLY A 99 9.79 3.61 -7.34
N TRP A 100 9.64 2.97 -8.51
CA TRP A 100 10.20 3.49 -9.76
C TRP A 100 9.57 4.84 -10.16
N LEU A 101 8.24 4.95 -10.14
CA LEU A 101 7.53 6.17 -10.50
C LEU A 101 7.85 7.35 -9.57
N ILE A 102 7.98 7.09 -8.27
CA ILE A 102 8.39 8.11 -7.28
C ILE A 102 9.75 8.70 -7.66
N LYS A 103 10.72 7.85 -7.99
CA LYS A 103 12.08 8.27 -8.35
C LYS A 103 12.12 9.06 -9.65
N GLU A 104 11.38 8.62 -10.67
CA GLU A 104 11.31 9.30 -11.97
C GLU A 104 10.70 10.70 -11.87
N GLU A 105 9.70 10.89 -10.98
CA GLU A 105 9.08 12.18 -10.70
C GLU A 105 9.92 13.07 -9.75
N GLY A 106 11.09 12.58 -9.30
CA GLY A 106 11.98 13.30 -8.38
C GLY A 106 11.44 13.43 -6.95
N LEU A 107 10.56 12.49 -6.55
CA LEU A 107 9.92 12.44 -5.23
C LEU A 107 10.72 11.52 -4.29
N ASP A 108 10.55 11.70 -2.97
CA ASP A 108 11.26 10.91 -1.96
C ASP A 108 10.45 9.65 -1.58
N PRO A 109 10.98 8.43 -1.76
CA PRO A 109 10.29 7.21 -1.35
C PRO A 109 10.08 7.11 0.16
N GLU A 110 10.84 7.84 0.99
CA GLU A 110 10.67 7.85 2.45
C GLU A 110 9.43 8.64 2.90
N ASP A 111 8.84 9.45 2.02
CA ASP A 111 7.58 10.16 2.30
C ASP A 111 6.37 9.21 2.33
N PHE A 112 6.56 7.93 1.98
CA PHE A 112 5.51 6.94 1.91
C PHE A 112 5.94 5.56 2.43
N GLU A 113 5.12 5.00 3.34
CA GLU A 113 5.36 3.66 3.88
C GLU A 113 4.35 2.62 3.37
N SER A 114 4.87 1.53 2.77
CA SER A 114 4.10 0.33 2.48
C SER A 114 3.94 -0.56 3.72
N VAL A 115 2.80 -0.47 4.41
CA VAL A 115 2.58 -1.16 5.70
C VAL A 115 2.03 -2.60 5.57
N PHE A 116 1.15 -2.86 4.59
CA PHE A 116 0.47 -4.17 4.47
C PHE A 116 0.64 -4.80 3.08
N LEU A 117 1.19 -6.02 3.05
CA LEU A 117 1.24 -6.85 1.83
C LEU A 117 -0.11 -7.53 1.61
N LEU A 118 -0.85 -7.07 0.60
CA LEU A 118 -2.15 -7.66 0.24
C LEU A 118 -2.00 -8.90 -0.66
N ALA A 119 -1.07 -8.83 -1.61
CA ALA A 119 -0.76 -9.91 -2.54
C ALA A 119 0.64 -9.71 -3.13
N LYS A 120 1.26 -10.80 -3.60
CA LYS A 120 2.52 -10.76 -4.38
C LYS A 120 2.24 -11.27 -5.80
N GLY A 121 2.66 -10.51 -6.80
CA GLY A 121 2.58 -10.92 -8.21
C GLY A 121 3.71 -11.86 -8.60
N GLU A 122 3.43 -12.73 -9.58
CA GLU A 122 4.42 -13.57 -10.24
C GLU A 122 4.39 -13.29 -11.75
N HIS A 123 5.56 -13.24 -12.39
CA HIS A 123 5.70 -12.96 -13.81
C HIS A 123 6.12 -14.23 -14.57
N TYR A 124 5.40 -14.54 -15.65
CA TYR A 124 5.57 -15.77 -16.43
C TYR A 124 5.73 -15.48 -17.92
N PHE A 125 6.49 -16.33 -18.61
CA PHE A 125 6.44 -16.39 -20.07
C PHE A 125 5.19 -17.15 -20.51
N GLY A 126 4.38 -16.55 -21.38
CA GLY A 126 3.28 -17.22 -22.06
C GLY A 126 3.71 -17.66 -23.46
N PHE A 127 3.74 -18.98 -23.72
CA PHE A 127 4.03 -19.52 -25.05
C PHE A 127 2.75 -19.90 -25.79
N ASN A 128 2.74 -19.71 -27.12
CA ASN A 128 1.68 -20.24 -27.96
C ASN A 128 1.67 -21.78 -27.89
N ARG A 129 0.48 -22.41 -27.89
CA ARG A 129 0.33 -23.87 -27.83
C ARG A 129 0.98 -24.64 -28.99
N GLN A 130 1.28 -23.97 -30.10
CA GLN A 130 1.95 -24.53 -31.27
C GLN A 130 3.48 -24.36 -31.22
N THR A 131 4.01 -23.69 -30.20
CA THR A 131 5.46 -23.55 -30.02
C THR A 131 6.04 -24.95 -29.77
N PRO A 132 7.07 -25.38 -30.53
CA PRO A 132 7.68 -26.69 -30.31
C PRO A 132 8.21 -26.82 -28.88
N ASP A 133 7.88 -27.94 -28.21
CA ASP A 133 8.30 -28.21 -26.83
C ASP A 133 9.81 -28.10 -26.64
N ALA A 134 10.58 -28.55 -27.64
CA ALA A 134 12.04 -28.47 -27.62
C ALA A 134 12.55 -27.02 -27.46
N LEU A 135 11.85 -26.05 -28.06
CA LEU A 135 12.22 -24.63 -27.93
C LEU A 135 11.84 -24.08 -26.55
N VAL A 136 10.65 -24.44 -26.04
CA VAL A 136 10.21 -24.05 -24.68
C VAL A 136 11.18 -24.59 -23.63
N GLN A 137 11.57 -25.87 -23.75
CA GLN A 137 12.53 -26.50 -22.85
C GLN A 137 13.92 -25.89 -22.95
N ALA A 138 14.38 -25.55 -24.17
CA ALA A 138 15.65 -24.86 -24.36
C ALA A 138 15.63 -23.49 -23.65
N MET A 139 14.58 -22.70 -23.82
CA MET A 139 14.43 -21.41 -23.14
C MET A 139 14.37 -21.55 -21.62
N GLN A 140 13.62 -22.53 -21.11
CA GLN A 140 13.54 -22.80 -19.67
C GLN A 140 14.92 -23.17 -19.10
N LYS A 141 15.64 -24.09 -19.75
CA LYS A 141 16.99 -24.49 -19.34
C LYS A 141 17.95 -23.30 -19.28
N THR A 142 17.92 -22.44 -20.31
CA THR A 142 18.75 -21.24 -20.34
C THR A 142 18.37 -20.25 -19.24
N LEU A 143 17.09 -20.06 -18.94
CA LEU A 143 16.67 -19.23 -17.82
C LEU A 143 17.18 -19.78 -16.47
N ASP A 144 17.17 -21.10 -16.30
CA ASP A 144 17.66 -21.75 -15.09
C ASP A 144 19.18 -21.62 -14.95
N GLU A 145 19.93 -21.70 -16.04
CA GLU A 145 21.38 -21.39 -16.09
C GLU A 145 21.64 -19.93 -15.67
N ILE A 146 20.92 -18.96 -16.25
CA ILE A 146 21.03 -17.53 -15.90
C ILE A 146 20.71 -17.28 -14.42
N LYS A 147 19.76 -18.01 -13.85
CA LYS A 147 19.43 -17.95 -12.41
C LYS A 147 20.54 -18.55 -11.56
N ALA A 148 21.09 -19.70 -11.94
CA ALA A 148 22.18 -20.35 -11.23
C ALA A 148 23.47 -19.51 -11.22
N GLU A 149 23.72 -18.74 -12.27
CA GLU A 149 24.81 -17.76 -12.34
C GLU A 149 24.57 -16.49 -11.51
N GLY A 150 23.37 -16.33 -10.91
CA GLY A 150 22.98 -15.15 -10.14
C GLY A 150 22.68 -13.91 -11.01
N LEU A 151 22.81 -14.03 -12.34
CA LEU A 151 22.57 -12.94 -13.29
C LEU A 151 21.11 -12.51 -13.30
N PHE A 152 20.17 -13.45 -13.16
CA PHE A 152 18.75 -13.12 -13.08
C PHE A 152 18.47 -12.14 -11.94
N HIS A 153 18.96 -12.44 -10.73
CA HIS A 153 18.77 -11.57 -9.58
C HIS A 153 19.39 -10.20 -9.81
N LYS A 154 20.63 -10.15 -10.34
CA LYS A 154 21.32 -8.90 -10.68
C LYS A 154 20.53 -8.04 -11.68
N ILE A 155 19.96 -8.65 -12.72
CA ILE A 155 19.16 -7.93 -13.72
C ILE A 155 17.91 -7.33 -13.07
N ILE A 156 17.18 -8.13 -12.30
CA ILE A 156 15.93 -7.69 -11.67
C ILE A 156 16.18 -6.57 -10.65
N THR A 157 17.18 -6.72 -9.77
CA THR A 157 17.47 -5.71 -8.75
C THR A 157 18.09 -4.43 -9.31
N THR A 158 18.60 -4.43 -10.54
CA THR A 158 19.07 -3.20 -11.20
C THR A 158 17.96 -2.14 -11.28
N TYR A 159 16.69 -2.58 -11.42
CA TYR A 159 15.54 -1.70 -11.61
C TYR A 159 14.57 -1.68 -10.40
N MET A 160 14.84 -2.46 -9.35
CA MET A 160 13.94 -2.63 -8.19
C MET A 160 14.60 -2.13 -6.88
N ASN A 161 15.26 -0.98 -6.95
CA ASN A 161 15.86 -0.30 -5.79
C ASN A 161 14.98 0.84 -5.32
#